data_AF-A0A941IYW6-F1
#
_entry.id   AF-A0A941IYW6-F1
#
_cell.length_a   1.000
_cell.length_b   1.000
_cell.length_c   1.000
_cell.angle_alpha   90.00
_cell.angle_beta   90.00
_cell.angle_gamma   90.00
#
_symmetry.space_group_name_H-M   'P 1'
#
loop_
_entity.id
_entity.type
_entity.pdbx_description
1 polymer ?
#
loop_
_entity_poly.entity_id
_entity_poly.type
_entity_poly.pdbx_seq_one_letter_code
_entity_poly.pdbx_strand_id
1 'polypeptide(L)'
;MIQNITNSVHDKYAPYWAAILVLLLIAGLSTLWFDFGDFASGYLLDMVGPAWVYILFRGLYTSKADNIWTRFFTPVRTLMILITACFGIEFMQYLNLYSSTFDLWDFLAYSSVLVPLFLIDTQLLHKVSKMTRPRQTVINATTSNYGS
;
A
#
# COMPACT_ATOMS: atom_id res chain seq x y z
N MET A 1 -5.37 -5.11 -29.50
CA MET A 1 -4.31 -4.34 -28.83
C MET A 1 -4.85 -2.94 -28.53
N ILE A 2 -5.49 -2.77 -27.37
CA ILE A 2 -5.96 -1.46 -26.87
C ILE A 2 -5.06 -1.17 -25.67
N GLN A 3 -3.88 -0.60 -25.94
CA GLN A 3 -2.91 -0.16 -24.93
C GLN A 3 -2.90 1.35 -24.72
N ASN A 4 -3.88 2.07 -25.28
CA ASN A 4 -3.97 3.51 -25.14
C ASN A 4 -5.04 3.83 -24.09
N ILE A 5 -4.69 4.67 -23.11
CA ILE A 5 -5.52 5.25 -22.02
C ILE A 5 -5.39 4.57 -20.62
N THR A 6 -4.24 4.00 -20.25
CA THR A 6 -3.94 3.70 -18.82
C THR A 6 -2.77 4.52 -18.25
N ASN A 7 -2.28 5.52 -18.98
CA ASN A 7 -1.00 6.17 -18.66
C ASN A 7 -1.02 7.34 -17.66
N SER A 8 -2.15 7.80 -17.08
CA SER A 8 -2.07 9.07 -16.31
C SER A 8 -2.95 9.25 -15.07
N VAL A 9 -3.74 8.26 -14.64
CA VAL A 9 -4.68 8.49 -13.52
C VAL A 9 -4.06 8.20 -12.15
N HIS A 10 -2.98 7.41 -12.08
CA HIS A 10 -2.31 7.10 -10.82
C HIS A 10 -1.39 8.23 -10.30
N ASP A 11 -1.12 9.25 -11.12
CA ASP A 11 0.04 10.12 -10.94
C ASP A 11 -0.18 11.30 -9.96
N LYS A 12 -1.44 11.69 -9.70
CA LYS A 12 -1.70 12.85 -8.83
C LYS A 12 -1.29 12.62 -7.37
N TYR A 13 -1.34 11.36 -6.91
CA TYR A 13 -1.10 11.02 -5.51
C TYR A 13 0.32 10.53 -5.23
N ALA A 14 1.10 10.20 -6.27
CA ALA A 14 2.48 9.76 -6.17
C ALA A 14 3.39 10.68 -5.32
N PRO A 15 3.36 12.02 -5.46
CA PRO A 15 4.21 12.89 -4.63
C PRO A 15 3.83 12.86 -3.15
N TYR A 16 2.55 12.66 -2.82
CA TYR A 16 2.11 12.52 -1.43
C TYR A 16 2.59 11.21 -0.82
N TRP A 17 2.53 10.11 -1.57
CA TRP A 17 3.09 8.83 -1.13
C TRP A 17 4.61 8.87 -0.97
N ALA A 18 5.32 9.55 -1.87
CA ALA A 18 6.75 9.78 -1.74
C ALA A 18 7.08 10.61 -0.48
N ALA A 19 6.32 11.67 -0.21
CA ALA A 19 6.49 12.46 1.01
C ALA A 19 6.22 11.63 2.27
N ILE A 20 5.15 10.83 2.30
CA ILE A 20 4.86 9.92 3.42
C ILE A 20 5.99 8.91 3.60
N LEU A 21 6.55 8.37 2.52
CA LEU A 21 7.66 7.42 2.57
C LEU A 21 8.91 8.04 3.23
N VAL A 22 9.23 9.29 2.89
CA VAL A 22 10.33 10.04 3.51
C VAL A 22 10.03 10.34 4.99
N LEU A 23 8.80 10.75 5.32
CA LEU A 23 8.41 11.02 6.70
C LEU A 23 8.48 9.76 7.57
N LEU A 24 8.02 8.62 7.06
CA LEU A 24 8.13 7.32 7.72
C LEU A 24 9.60 6.94 7.92
N LEU A 25 10.46 7.13 6.92
CA LEU A 25 11.88 6.87 7.05
C LEU A 25 12.52 7.75 8.14
N ILE A 26 12.21 9.05 8.17
CA ILE A 26 12.73 9.98 9.19
C ILE A 26 12.21 9.59 10.57
N ALA A 27 10.91 9.27 10.69
CA ALA A 27 10.31 8.85 11.95
C ALA A 27 10.95 7.55 12.48
N GLY A 28 11.12 6.55 11.62
CA GLY A 28 11.77 5.28 11.97
C GLY A 28 13.26 5.43 12.29
N LEU A 29 13.99 6.33 11.61
CA LEU A 29 15.38 6.62 11.99
C LEU A 29 15.46 7.45 13.27
N SER A 30 14.51 8.34 13.53
CA SER A 30 14.55 9.22 14.69
C SER A 30 14.49 8.44 16.00
N THR A 31 13.87 7.26 16.04
CA THR A 31 13.85 6.40 17.24
C THR A 31 15.23 5.85 17.61
N LEU A 32 16.20 5.85 16.69
CA LEU A 32 17.59 5.49 16.99
C LEU A 32 18.37 6.62 17.66
N TRP A 33 17.99 7.88 17.40
CA TRP A 33 18.73 9.06 17.84
C TRP A 33 18.08 9.74 19.04
N PHE A 34 16.77 9.61 19.17
CA PHE A 34 15.98 10.25 20.20
C PHE A 34 15.25 9.19 21.01
N ASP A 35 15.40 9.30 22.33
CA ASP A 35 14.70 8.45 23.27
C ASP A 35 13.29 9.00 23.49
N PHE A 36 12.33 8.49 22.70
CA PHE A 36 10.92 8.83 22.83
C PHE A 36 10.20 8.01 23.91
N GLY A 37 10.96 7.25 24.71
CA GLY A 37 10.46 6.30 25.71
C GLY A 37 10.16 4.94 25.12
N ASP A 38 10.09 3.93 25.99
CA ASP A 38 9.99 2.50 25.64
C ASP A 38 8.83 2.16 24.69
N PHE A 39 7.71 2.88 24.80
CA PHE A 39 6.55 2.68 23.94
C PHE A 39 6.81 3.15 22.49
N ALA A 40 7.44 4.31 22.33
CA ALA A 40 7.66 4.90 21.01
C ALA A 40 8.90 4.34 20.32
N SER A 41 9.88 3.81 21.06
CA SER A 41 11.04 3.14 20.47
C SER A 41 10.70 1.74 19.94
N GLY A 42 9.81 1.00 20.62
CA GLY A 42 9.29 -0.30 20.15
C GLY A 42 8.18 -0.15 19.11
N TYR A 43 6.96 0.18 19.53
CA TYR A 43 5.78 0.11 18.68
C TYR A 43 5.79 1.07 17.48
N LEU A 44 6.47 2.20 17.56
CA LEU A 44 6.54 3.12 16.41
C LEU A 44 7.35 2.50 15.27
N LEU A 45 8.47 1.84 15.58
CA LEU A 45 9.28 1.17 14.58
C LEU A 45 8.47 0.02 13.95
N ASP A 46 7.73 -0.69 14.80
CA ASP A 46 6.81 -1.74 14.37
C ASP A 46 5.70 -1.21 13.47
N MET A 47 5.12 -0.05 13.74
CA MET A 47 4.13 0.56 12.85
C MET A 47 4.73 1.09 11.55
N VAL A 48 5.90 1.74 11.63
CA VAL A 48 6.55 2.42 10.51
C VAL A 48 7.09 1.41 9.50
N GLY A 49 7.69 0.31 9.95
CA GLY A 49 8.33 -0.69 9.08
C GLY A 49 7.38 -1.26 8.02
N PRO A 50 6.30 -1.97 8.40
CA PRO A 50 5.36 -2.55 7.46
C PRO A 50 4.63 -1.51 6.62
N ALA A 51 4.33 -0.33 7.17
CA ALA A 51 3.74 0.77 6.40
C ALA A 51 4.66 1.25 5.28
N TRP A 52 5.94 1.44 5.60
CA TRP A 52 6.97 1.83 4.65
C TRP A 52 7.16 0.76 3.56
N VAL A 53 7.24 -0.51 3.97
CA VAL A 53 7.34 -1.66 3.06
C VAL A 53 6.11 -1.76 2.16
N TYR A 54 4.90 -1.53 2.68
CA TYR A 54 3.67 -1.54 1.89
C TYR A 54 3.74 -0.51 0.74
N ILE A 55 4.10 0.73 1.04
CA ILE A 55 4.21 1.82 0.05
C ILE A 55 5.25 1.49 -1.02
N LEU A 56 6.39 0.90 -0.61
CA LEU A 56 7.46 0.49 -1.51
C LEU A 56 7.03 -0.62 -2.46
N PHE A 57 6.51 -1.72 -1.93
CA PHE A 57 6.14 -2.88 -2.73
C PHE A 57 4.99 -2.56 -3.70
N ARG A 58 4.04 -1.73 -3.27
CA ARG A 58 2.98 -1.22 -4.15
C ARG A 58 3.48 -0.22 -5.18
N GLY A 59 4.66 0.35 -5.00
CA GLY A 59 5.20 1.38 -5.87
C GLY A 59 4.37 2.65 -5.86
N LEU A 60 3.69 2.99 -4.76
CA LEU A 60 2.75 4.12 -4.71
C LEU A 60 3.42 5.48 -4.93
N TYR A 61 4.74 5.53 -4.77
CA TYR A 61 5.58 6.70 -4.99
C TYR A 61 5.99 6.91 -6.46
N THR A 62 5.67 5.98 -7.37
CA THR A 62 6.05 6.09 -8.79
C THR A 62 4.89 6.51 -9.68
N SER A 63 5.18 7.42 -10.61
CA SER A 63 4.24 7.88 -11.64
C SER A 63 3.85 6.80 -12.65
N LYS A 64 4.71 5.79 -12.83
CA LYS A 64 4.51 4.70 -13.81
C LYS A 64 3.79 3.51 -13.17
N ALA A 65 2.47 3.56 -13.17
CA ALA A 65 1.62 2.54 -12.56
C ALA A 65 1.61 1.19 -13.30
N ASP A 66 1.96 1.15 -14.58
CA ASP A 66 1.84 -0.06 -15.41
C ASP A 66 3.21 -0.71 -15.66
N ASN A 67 3.74 -1.38 -14.62
CA ASN A 67 4.94 -2.18 -14.73
C ASN A 67 4.69 -3.61 -14.20
N ILE A 68 5.56 -4.56 -14.53
CA ILE A 68 5.40 -5.97 -14.15
C ILE A 68 5.33 -6.13 -12.62
N TRP A 69 6.06 -5.27 -11.89
CA TRP A 69 6.14 -5.29 -10.44
C TRP A 69 4.82 -4.88 -9.77
N THR A 70 4.22 -3.76 -10.16
CA THR A 70 2.95 -3.26 -9.62
C THR A 70 1.76 -4.15 -9.99
N ARG A 71 1.85 -4.89 -11.11
CA ARG A 71 0.87 -5.93 -11.49
C ARG A 71 0.95 -7.16 -10.59
N PHE A 72 2.14 -7.52 -10.13
CA PHE A 72 2.32 -8.62 -9.20
C PHE A 72 1.86 -8.23 -7.79
N PHE A 73 2.32 -7.07 -7.30
CA PHE A 73 1.98 -6.50 -6.00
C PHE A 73 0.66 -5.74 -6.04
N THR A 74 -0.44 -6.49 -6.20
CA THR A 74 -1.79 -5.94 -5.98
C THR A 74 -2.00 -5.63 -4.49
N PRO A 75 -2.87 -4.67 -4.12
CA PRO A 75 -3.13 -4.30 -2.72
C PRO A 75 -3.38 -5.50 -1.80
N VAL A 76 -4.21 -6.45 -2.25
CA VAL A 76 -4.56 -7.66 -1.48
C VAL A 76 -3.36 -8.57 -1.28
N ARG A 77 -2.58 -8.83 -2.34
CA ARG A 77 -1.36 -9.66 -2.25
C ARG A 77 -0.32 -9.02 -1.33
N THR A 78 -0.09 -7.72 -1.46
CA THR A 78 0.86 -7.01 -0.60
C THR A 78 0.43 -7.07 0.86
N LEU A 79 -0.85 -6.84 1.15
CA LEU A 79 -1.38 -6.97 2.51
C LEU A 79 -1.19 -8.40 3.06
N MET A 80 -1.53 -9.42 2.28
CA MET A 80 -1.37 -10.82 2.70
C MET A 80 0.09 -11.19 2.97
N ILE A 81 1.01 -10.76 2.11
CA ILE A 81 2.45 -10.99 2.30
C ILE A 81 2.93 -10.33 3.58
N LEU A 82 2.53 -9.08 3.84
CA LEU A 82 2.98 -8.33 5.01
C LEU A 82 2.37 -8.84 6.31
N ILE A 83 1.08 -9.17 6.34
CA ILE A 83 0.46 -9.81 7.52
C ILE A 83 1.13 -11.15 7.80
N THR A 84 1.41 -11.95 6.76
CA THR A 84 2.11 -13.23 6.92
C THR A 84 3.54 -13.04 7.43
N ALA A 85 4.25 -12.03 6.94
CA ALA A 85 5.61 -11.71 7.40
C ALA A 85 5.60 -11.25 8.86
N CYS A 86 4.72 -10.32 9.23
CA CYS A 86 4.54 -9.85 10.61
C CYS A 86 4.20 -11.00 11.55
N PHE A 87 3.20 -11.82 11.19
CA PHE A 87 2.86 -13.01 11.97
C PHE A 87 4.01 -14.02 12.05
N GLY A 88 4.79 -14.17 10.98
CA GLY A 88 5.96 -15.04 10.95
C GLY A 88 7.06 -14.60 11.91
N ILE A 89 7.31 -13.29 12.02
CA ILE A 89 8.28 -12.73 12.97
C ILE A 89 7.82 -13.00 14.40
N GLU A 90 6.56 -12.70 14.72
CA GLU A 90 5.96 -13.00 16.04
C GLU A 90 6.04 -14.49 16.39
N PHE A 91 5.72 -15.35 15.42
CA PHE A 91 5.79 -16.80 15.60
C PHE A 91 7.23 -17.28 15.84
N MET A 92 8.23 -16.68 15.18
CA MET A 92 9.65 -16.98 15.45
C MET A 92 10.09 -16.53 16.85
N GLN A 93 9.59 -15.38 17.33
CA GLN A 93 9.83 -14.93 18.70
C GLN A 93 9.16 -15.87 19.71
N TYR A 94 7.94 -16.33 19.45
CA TYR A 94 7.26 -17.34 20.26
C TYR A 94 8.07 -18.64 20.39
N LEU A 95 8.74 -19.06 19.30
CA LEU A 95 9.64 -20.21 19.30
C LEU A 95 11.01 -19.95 19.93
N ASN A 96 11.26 -18.75 20.48
CA ASN A 96 12.56 -18.30 21.01
C ASN A 96 13.71 -18.42 20.00
N LEU A 97 13.42 -18.31 18.70
CA LEU A 97 14.44 -18.32 17.64
C LEU A 97 15.20 -16.98 17.55
N TYR A 98 14.68 -15.95 18.21
CA TYR A 98 15.25 -14.62 18.28
C TYR A 98 15.16 -14.09 19.71
N SER A 99 16.15 -13.30 20.14
CA SER A 99 16.16 -12.67 21.47
C SER A 99 15.24 -11.46 21.52
N SER A 100 13.93 -11.69 21.40
CA SER A 100 12.87 -10.69 21.62
C SER A 100 11.70 -11.35 22.35
N THR A 101 10.90 -10.54 23.01
CA THR A 101 9.72 -11.01 23.74
C THR A 101 8.55 -11.06 22.78
N PHE A 102 7.84 -12.19 22.71
CA PHE A 102 6.58 -12.26 21.99
C PHE A 102 5.56 -11.31 22.62
N ASP A 103 5.07 -10.35 21.84
CA ASP A 103 4.02 -9.43 22.25
C ASP A 103 2.90 -9.37 21.21
N LEU A 104 1.71 -9.83 21.60
CA LEU A 104 0.53 -9.76 20.74
C LEU A 104 0.18 -8.32 20.34
N TRP A 105 0.58 -7.33 21.15
CA TRP A 105 0.37 -5.92 20.84
C TRP A 105 1.23 -5.44 19.66
N ASP A 106 2.37 -6.06 19.39
CA ASP A 106 3.19 -5.74 18.19
C ASP A 106 2.43 -6.14 16.92
N PHE A 107 1.79 -7.31 16.93
CA PHE A 107 0.92 -7.74 15.83
C PHE A 107 -0.27 -6.78 15.59
N LEU A 108 -0.87 -6.30 16.68
CA LEU A 108 -1.95 -5.32 16.58
C LEU A 108 -1.43 -3.96 16.10
N ALA A 109 -0.24 -3.54 16.51
CA ALA A 109 0.41 -2.33 16.04
C ALA A 109 0.65 -2.39 14.52
N TYR A 110 1.22 -3.50 14.01
CA TYR A 110 1.36 -3.75 12.58
C TYR A 110 0.03 -3.60 11.83
N SER A 111 -1.01 -4.28 12.32
CA SER A 111 -2.33 -4.31 11.71
C SER A 111 -3.02 -2.95 11.73
N SER A 112 -2.80 -2.16 12.78
CA SER A 112 -3.42 -0.85 12.99
C SER A 112 -3.06 0.17 11.92
N VAL A 113 -1.89 0.04 11.28
CA VAL A 113 -1.43 0.93 10.21
C VAL A 113 -1.58 0.29 8.83
N LEU A 114 -1.31 -1.02 8.69
CA LEU A 114 -1.44 -1.73 7.42
C LEU A 114 -2.87 -1.72 6.87
N VAL A 115 -3.87 -1.95 7.73
CA VAL A 115 -5.27 -2.02 7.29
C VAL A 115 -5.77 -0.67 6.77
N PRO A 116 -5.58 0.47 7.47
CA PRO A 116 -5.90 1.77 6.91
C PRO A 116 -5.18 2.09 5.61
N LEU A 117 -3.88 1.77 5.49
CA LEU A 117 -3.13 1.99 4.25
C LEU A 117 -3.75 1.21 3.07
N PHE A 118 -4.07 -0.05 3.30
CA PHE A 118 -4.74 -0.90 2.33
C PHE A 118 -6.11 -0.35 1.91
N LEU A 119 -6.91 0.14 2.87
CA LEU A 119 -8.21 0.75 2.57
C LEU A 119 -8.05 2.01 1.72
N ILE A 120 -7.08 2.87 2.03
CA ILE A 120 -6.82 4.09 1.25
C ILE A 120 -6.39 3.73 -0.19
N ASP A 121 -5.45 2.79 -0.34
CA ASP A 121 -4.96 2.33 -1.64
C ASP A 121 -6.07 1.70 -2.50
N THR A 122 -6.89 0.82 -1.92
CA THR A 122 -8.02 0.19 -2.62
C THR A 122 -9.11 1.18 -3.01
N GLN A 123 -9.47 2.12 -2.13
CA GLN A 123 -10.42 3.18 -2.45
C GLN A 123 -9.92 4.07 -3.58
N LEU A 124 -8.62 4.40 -3.57
CA LEU A 124 -7.99 5.20 -4.60
C LEU A 124 -8.07 4.50 -5.96
N LEU A 125 -7.71 3.21 -6.02
CA LEU A 125 -7.82 2.41 -7.24
C LEU A 125 -9.26 2.29 -7.74
N HIS A 126 -10.22 2.10 -6.83
CA HIS A 126 -11.63 2.02 -7.21
C HIS A 126 -12.11 3.34 -7.84
N LYS A 127 -11.74 4.49 -7.26
CA LYS A 127 -12.07 5.82 -7.78
C LYS A 127 -11.48 6.03 -9.17
N VAL A 128 -10.22 5.62 -9.38
CA VAL A 128 -9.56 5.66 -10.69
C VAL A 128 -10.31 4.81 -11.72
N SER A 129 -10.63 3.56 -11.38
CA SER A 129 -11.32 2.64 -12.31
C SER A 129 -12.68 3.16 -12.79
N LYS A 130 -13.42 3.88 -11.94
CA LYS A 130 -14.69 4.52 -12.30
C LYS A 130 -14.52 5.66 -13.29
N MET A 131 -13.44 6.43 -13.18
CA MET A 131 -13.17 7.57 -14.07
C MET A 131 -12.71 7.12 -15.47
N THR A 132 -12.08 5.94 -15.59
CA THR A 132 -11.54 5.45 -16.87
C THR A 132 -12.52 4.61 -17.69
N ARG A 133 -13.72 4.27 -17.18
CA ARG A 133 -14.74 3.58 -17.98
C ARG A 133 -15.32 4.58 -19.01
N PRO A 134 -15.08 4.41 -20.32
CA PRO A 134 -15.78 5.21 -21.31
C PRO A 134 -17.28 4.97 -21.17
N ARG A 135 -18.07 6.04 -21.31
CA ARG A 135 -19.54 6.00 -21.41
C ARG A 135 -19.93 5.31 -22.72
N GLN A 136 -19.67 4.01 -22.84
CA GLN A 136 -19.97 3.19 -24.02
C GLN A 136 -21.47 3.06 -24.31
N THR A 137 -22.34 3.54 -23.41
CA THR A 137 -23.79 3.45 -23.55
C THR A 137 -24.44 4.48 -24.50
N VAL A 138 -23.70 5.47 -25.04
CA VAL A 138 -24.33 6.52 -25.89
C VAL A 138 -24.07 6.34 -27.39
N ILE A 139 -23.06 5.56 -27.80
CA ILE A 139 -22.68 5.46 -29.22
C ILE A 139 -23.49 4.37 -29.96
N ASN A 140 -24.01 3.36 -29.25
CA ASN A 140 -24.80 2.29 -29.87
C ASN A 140 -26.26 2.68 -30.13
N ALA A 141 -26.72 3.86 -29.68
CA ALA A 141 -28.08 4.33 -29.93
C ALA A 141 -28.21 5.14 -31.23
N THR A 142 -27.12 5.63 -31.82
CA THR A 142 -27.14 6.44 -33.05
C THR A 142 -26.86 5.64 -34.32
N THR A 143 -26.27 4.45 -34.24
CA THR A 143 -26.03 3.58 -35.41
C THR A 143 -27.22 2.69 -35.77
N SER A 144 -28.24 2.60 -34.91
CA SER A 144 -29.49 1.86 -35.18
C SER A 144 -30.51 2.62 -36.03
N ASN A 145 -30.34 3.93 -36.25
CA ASN A 145 -31.34 4.78 -36.91
C ASN A 145 -30.98 5.20 -38.35
N TYR A 146 -29.90 4.67 -38.93
CA TYR A 146 -29.50 4.94 -40.32
C TYR A 146 -29.53 3.69 -41.21
N GLY A 147 -30.16 2.61 -40.74
CA GLY A 147 -30.26 1.33 -41.44
C GLY A 147 -31.68 0.81 -41.52
N SER A 148 -32.57 1.59 -42.14
CA SER A 148 -33.90 1.14 -42.59
C SER A 148 -34.44 2.09 -43.64
#